data_AF-A0A615JD76-F1
#
_entry.id   AF-A0A615JD76-F1
#
_cell.length_a   1.000
_cell.length_b   1.000
_cell.length_c   1.000
_cell.angle_alpha   90.00
_cell.angle_beta   90.00
_cell.angle_gamma   90.00
#
_symmetry.space_group_name_H-M   'P 1'
#
loop_
_entity.id
_entity.type
_entity.pdbx_description
1 polymer ?
#
loop_
_entity_poly.entity_id
_entity_poly.type
_entity_poly.pdbx_seq_one_letter_code
_entity_poly.pdbx_strand_id
1 'polypeptide(L)'
;LAAALAPELMGYSELTAIARNCAIQRATDALREALLSWLAKGEKINYSAQDSDILTAIGFRPDAASVDDSREKFTPAQNMIFSRKSAQLASRQSV
;
A
#
# COMPACT_ATOMS: atom_id res chain seq x y z
N LEU A 1 -3.30 -17.63 -15.73
CA LEU A 1 -3.81 -17.52 -14.34
C LEU A 1 -5.29 -17.89 -14.21
N ALA A 2 -6.20 -17.21 -14.90
CA ALA A 2 -7.65 -17.49 -14.81
C ALA A 2 -8.03 -18.97 -15.07
N ALA A 3 -7.38 -19.63 -16.03
CA ALA A 3 -7.60 -21.06 -16.30
C ALA A 3 -7.21 -21.96 -15.11
N ALA A 4 -6.16 -21.62 -14.36
CA ALA A 4 -5.76 -22.36 -13.15
C ALA A 4 -6.72 -22.13 -11.98
N LEU A 5 -7.45 -21.01 -12.00
CA LEU A 5 -8.48 -20.64 -11.02
C LEU A 5 -9.91 -20.95 -11.52
N ALA A 6 -10.05 -21.67 -12.64
CA ALA A 6 -11.34 -21.97 -13.23
C ALA A 6 -12.34 -22.63 -12.27
N PRO A 7 -11.94 -23.56 -11.36
CA PRO A 7 -12.88 -24.13 -10.39
C PRO A 7 -13.59 -23.10 -9.51
N GLU A 8 -12.97 -21.94 -9.27
CA GLU A 8 -13.56 -20.85 -8.48
C GLU A 8 -14.17 -19.75 -9.35
N LEU A 9 -13.60 -19.48 -10.53
CA LEU A 9 -13.93 -18.28 -11.33
C LEU A 9 -14.69 -18.57 -12.63
N MET A 10 -14.96 -19.84 -12.96
CA MET A 10 -15.73 -20.16 -14.16
C MET A 10 -17.15 -19.60 -14.05
N GLY A 11 -17.58 -18.86 -15.08
CA GLY A 11 -18.89 -18.20 -15.08
C GLY A 11 -19.01 -17.03 -14.11
N TYR A 12 -17.89 -16.45 -13.64
CA TYR A 12 -17.89 -15.36 -12.65
C TYR A 12 -18.80 -14.18 -13.02
N SER A 13 -18.93 -13.84 -14.31
CA SER A 13 -19.82 -12.77 -14.79
C SER A 13 -21.31 -13.02 -14.47
N GLU A 14 -21.70 -14.30 -14.40
CA GLU A 14 -23.09 -14.73 -14.21
C GLU A 14 -23.44 -15.00 -12.74
N LEU A 15 -22.46 -14.91 -11.84
CA LEU A 15 -22.64 -15.22 -10.43
C LEU A 15 -23.39 -14.11 -9.68
N THR A 16 -24.24 -14.51 -8.74
CA THR A 16 -24.86 -13.59 -7.77
C THR A 16 -23.79 -12.91 -6.92
N ALA A 17 -24.11 -11.77 -6.31
CA ALA A 17 -23.13 -11.01 -5.51
C ALA A 17 -22.50 -11.85 -4.38
N ILE A 18 -23.32 -12.68 -3.70
CA ILE A 18 -22.84 -13.57 -2.64
C ILE A 18 -21.91 -14.64 -3.21
N ALA A 19 -22.29 -15.28 -4.33
CA ALA A 19 -21.46 -16.29 -4.97
C ALA A 19 -20.14 -15.72 -5.51
N ARG A 20 -20.14 -14.48 -6.05
CA ARG A 20 -18.93 -13.77 -6.47
C ARG A 20 -17.97 -13.51 -5.31
N ASN A 21 -18.48 -13.05 -4.17
CA ASN A 21 -17.64 -12.82 -2.99
C ASN A 21 -16.97 -14.12 -2.52
N CYS A 22 -17.73 -15.22 -2.46
CA CYS A 22 -17.18 -16.52 -2.09
C CYS A 22 -16.14 -17.04 -3.10
N ALA A 23 -16.40 -16.87 -4.40
CA ALA A 23 -15.48 -17.23 -5.48
C ALA A 23 -14.17 -16.44 -5.40
N ILE A 24 -14.25 -15.11 -5.21
CA ILE A 24 -13.04 -14.26 -5.06
C ILE A 24 -12.26 -14.63 -3.81
N GLN A 25 -12.93 -14.90 -2.68
CA GLN A 25 -12.26 -15.28 -1.45
C GLN A 25 -11.43 -16.55 -1.66
N ARG A 26 -12.05 -17.63 -2.16
CA ARG A 26 -11.35 -18.90 -2.38
C ARG A 26 -10.25 -18.81 -3.45
N ALA A 27 -10.49 -18.06 -4.52
CA ALA A 27 -9.46 -17.80 -5.53
C ALA A 27 -8.27 -17.01 -4.94
N THR A 28 -8.54 -16.05 -4.05
CA THR A 28 -7.50 -15.26 -3.37
C THR A 28 -6.72 -16.12 -2.38
N ASP A 29 -7.38 -17.03 -1.67
CA ASP A 29 -6.71 -17.97 -0.76
C ASP A 29 -5.80 -18.94 -1.54
N ALA A 30 -6.26 -19.46 -2.68
CA ALA A 30 -5.43 -20.28 -3.56
C ALA A 30 -4.21 -19.51 -4.10
N LEU A 31 -4.39 -18.23 -4.46
CA LEU A 31 -3.29 -17.35 -4.88
C LEU A 31 -2.28 -17.09 -3.75
N ARG A 32 -2.77 -16.88 -2.52
CA ARG A 32 -1.93 -16.69 -1.34
C ARG A 32 -1.04 -17.91 -1.11
N GLU A 33 -1.60 -19.11 -1.12
CA GLU A 33 -0.83 -20.35 -0.89
C GLU A 33 0.20 -20.61 -1.99
N ALA A 34 -0.18 -20.38 -3.26
CA ALA A 34 0.74 -20.47 -4.37
C ALA A 34 1.90 -19.46 -4.26
N LEU A 35 1.60 -18.22 -3.85
CA LEU A 35 2.61 -17.19 -3.62
C LEU A 35 3.53 -17.54 -2.45
N LEU A 36 2.99 -18.00 -1.32
CA LEU A 36 3.79 -18.45 -0.17
C LEU A 36 4.72 -19.60 -0.55
N SER A 37 4.23 -20.57 -1.32
CA SER A 37 5.04 -21.69 -1.83
C SER A 37 6.16 -21.23 -2.76
N TRP A 38 5.93 -20.21 -3.58
CA TRP A 38 6.96 -19.62 -4.43
C TRP A 38 7.99 -18.83 -3.60
N LEU A 39 7.53 -18.01 -2.65
CA LEU A 39 8.39 -17.25 -1.73
C LEU A 39 9.29 -18.16 -0.88
N ALA A 40 8.80 -19.34 -0.49
CA ALA A 40 9.56 -20.32 0.28
C ALA A 40 10.81 -20.84 -0.46
N LYS A 41 10.91 -20.65 -1.78
CA LYS A 41 12.11 -20.98 -2.56
C LYS A 41 13.27 -20.00 -2.30
N GLY A 42 13.00 -18.83 -1.72
CA GLY A 42 14.03 -17.85 -1.35
C GLY A 42 14.65 -17.11 -2.53
N GLU A 43 13.97 -17.04 -3.68
CA GLU A 43 14.44 -16.29 -4.83
C GLU A 43 14.49 -14.78 -4.52
N LYS A 44 15.55 -14.09 -4.97
CA LYS A 44 15.68 -12.65 -4.75
C LYS A 44 14.65 -11.90 -5.59
N ILE A 45 13.81 -11.12 -4.91
CA ILE A 45 12.80 -10.27 -5.56
C ILE A 45 13.41 -8.90 -5.83
N ASN A 46 13.40 -8.46 -7.08
CA ASN A 46 13.81 -7.12 -7.51
C ASN A 46 12.60 -6.35 -8.03
N TYR A 47 12.72 -5.03 -8.14
CA TYR A 47 11.69 -4.20 -8.75
C TYR A 47 11.51 -4.53 -10.24
N SER A 48 10.29 -4.29 -10.74
CA SER A 48 10.01 -4.32 -12.18
C SER A 48 10.91 -3.34 -12.91
N ALA A 49 11.48 -3.75 -14.05
CA ALA A 49 12.45 -2.94 -14.79
C ALA A 49 11.93 -1.53 -15.16
N GLN A 50 10.62 -1.41 -15.43
CA GLN A 50 9.98 -0.15 -15.77
C GLN A 50 10.06 0.89 -14.65
N ASP A 51 9.97 0.48 -13.38
CA ASP A 51 9.86 1.38 -12.23
C ASP A 51 11.08 1.31 -11.30
N SER A 52 12.11 0.56 -11.68
CA SER A 52 13.26 0.23 -10.84
C SER A 52 14.00 1.47 -10.35
N ASP A 53 14.25 2.44 -11.23
CA ASP A 53 14.99 3.66 -10.87
C ASP A 53 14.27 4.47 -9.81
N ILE A 54 12.95 4.65 -9.98
CA ILE A 54 12.12 5.41 -9.04
C ILE A 54 12.03 4.68 -7.70
N LEU A 55 11.70 3.38 -7.71
CA LEU A 55 11.52 2.59 -6.50
C LEU A 55 12.84 2.38 -5.73
N THR A 56 13.97 2.38 -6.43
CA THR A 56 15.29 2.36 -5.81
C THR A 56 15.63 3.73 -5.20
N ALA A 57 15.36 4.82 -5.91
CA ALA A 57 15.68 6.17 -5.45
C ALA A 57 14.92 6.56 -4.17
N ILE A 58 13.64 6.16 -4.03
CA ILE A 58 12.84 6.48 -2.84
C ILE A 58 13.11 5.56 -1.64
N GLY A 59 13.83 4.45 -1.85
CA GLY A 59 14.02 3.41 -0.84
C GLY A 59 12.75 2.61 -0.54
N PHE A 60 12.92 1.45 0.11
CA PHE A 60 11.79 0.53 0.35
C PHE A 60 10.80 1.05 1.41
N ARG A 61 11.29 1.79 2.40
CA ARG A 61 10.48 2.35 3.49
C ARG A 61 11.01 3.74 3.85
N PRO A 62 10.13 4.63 4.34
CA PRO A 62 10.57 5.84 5.04
C PRO A 62 11.53 5.48 6.17
N ASP A 63 12.43 6.39 6.50
CA ASP A 63 13.30 6.22 7.65
C ASP A 63 12.49 6.27 8.96
N ALA A 64 13.02 5.63 9.99
CA ALA A 64 12.35 5.53 11.29
C ALA A 64 12.15 6.90 11.96
N ALA A 65 13.04 7.86 11.72
CA ALA A 65 12.91 9.19 12.32
C ALA A 65 11.67 9.91 11.78
N SER A 66 11.37 9.79 10.48
CA SER A 66 10.13 10.32 9.90
C SER A 66 8.85 9.76 10.54
N VAL A 67 8.88 8.49 10.96
CA VAL A 67 7.76 7.82 11.63
C VAL A 67 7.63 8.29 13.08
N ASP A 68 8.75 8.51 13.76
CA ASP A 68 8.77 9.03 15.12
C ASP A 68 8.34 10.51 15.16
N ASP A 69 8.84 11.34 14.25
CA ASP A 69 8.50 12.77 14.12
C ASP A 69 7.01 12.99 13.81
N SER A 70 6.38 12.07 13.09
CA SER A 70 4.95 12.14 12.72
C SER A 70 4.02 11.38 13.67
N ARG A 71 4.54 10.83 14.76
CA ARG A 71 3.74 10.04 15.72
C ARG A 71 2.73 10.88 16.50
N GLU A 72 3.09 12.12 16.83
CA GLU A 72 2.21 13.02 17.57
C GLU A 72 1.00 13.42 16.70
N LYS A 73 -0.21 13.33 17.28
CA LYS A 73 -1.46 13.67 16.59
C LYS A 73 -2.01 14.98 17.12
N PHE A 74 -2.35 15.88 16.20
CA PHE A 74 -2.94 17.17 16.51
C PHE A 74 -4.40 17.23 16.08
N THR A 75 -5.21 17.89 16.91
CA THR A 75 -6.61 18.18 16.57
C THR A 75 -6.69 19.21 15.45
N PRO A 76 -7.81 19.26 14.69
CA PRO A 76 -8.01 20.30 13.69
C PRO A 76 -7.86 21.73 14.25
N ALA A 77 -8.29 21.98 15.49
CA ALA A 77 -8.14 23.27 16.14
C ALA A 77 -6.67 23.64 16.39
N GLN A 78 -5.85 22.69 16.86
CA GLN A 78 -4.40 22.89 17.03
C GLN A 78 -3.72 23.16 15.68
N ASN A 79 -4.08 22.41 14.63
CA ASN A 79 -3.54 22.62 13.28
C ASN A 79 -3.90 23.99 12.72
N MET A 80 -5.14 24.47 12.89
CA MET A 80 -5.52 25.83 12.46
C MET A 80 -4.68 26.91 13.16
N ILE A 81 -4.46 26.76 14.47
CA ILE A 81 -3.64 27.68 15.24
C ILE A 81 -2.18 27.61 14.77
N PHE A 82 -1.63 26.41 14.60
CA PHE A 82 -0.26 26.20 14.15
C PHE A 82 -0.04 26.78 12.75
N SER A 83 -0.88 26.45 11.77
CA SER A 83 -0.77 26.95 10.40
C SER A 83 -0.82 28.48 10.34
N ARG A 84 -1.69 29.12 11.14
CA ARG A 84 -1.72 30.59 11.26
C ARG A 84 -0.40 31.13 11.81
N LYS A 85 0.14 30.52 12.87
CA LYS A 85 1.43 30.91 13.45
C LYS A 85 2.60 30.69 12.48
N SER A 86 2.59 29.60 11.72
CA SER A 86 3.62 29.29 10.72
C SER A 86 3.62 30.30 9.58
N ALA A 87 2.44 30.72 9.09
CA ALA A 87 2.34 31.78 8.10
C ALA A 87 2.87 33.13 8.63
N GLN A 88 2.52 33.48 9.88
CA GLN A 88 3.04 34.67 10.55
C GLN A 88 4.56 34.61 10.74
N LEU A 89 5.11 33.44 11.06
CA LEU A 89 6.54 33.22 11.22
C LEU A 89 7.29 33.39 9.90
N ALA A 90 6.75 32.84 8.80
CA ALA A 90 7.33 32.95 7.47
C ALA A 90 7.36 34.40 6.94
N SER A 91 6.45 35.27 7.39
CA SER A 91 6.43 36.69 7.00
C SER A 91 7.29 37.61 7.88
N ARG A 92 8.02 37.08 8.87
CA ARG A 92 8.89 37.91 9.72
C ARG A 92 10.17 38.29 8.98
N GLN A 93 10.50 39.58 8.98
CA GLN A 93 11.83 40.04 8.59
C GLN A 93 12.73 39.98 9.82
N SER A 94 13.88 39.31 9.68
CA SER A 94 14.93 39.34 10.70
C SER A 94 15.49 40.76 10.73
N VAL A 95 15.36 41.43 11.87
CA VAL A 95 15.88 42.79 12.12
C VAL A 95 17.09 42.72 13.01
#